data_AF-A0A7S4I011-F1
#
_entry.id   AF-A0A7S4I011-F1
#
_cell.length_a   1.000
_cell.length_b   1.000
_cell.length_c   1.000
_cell.angle_alpha   90.00
_cell.angle_beta   90.00
_cell.angle_gamma   90.00
#
_symmetry.space_group_name_H-M   'P 1'
#
loop_
_entity.id
_entity.type
_entity.pdbx_description
1 polymer ?
#
loop_
_entity_poly.entity_id
_entity_poly.type
_entity_poly.pdbx_seq_one_letter_code
_entity_poly.pdbx_strand_id
1 'polypeptide(L)'
;DESFWQSCPFEETLVAYLDTYRYRKRILWPEAGSRISVPQTFIDVVRRYDFNTAYAVLIPSVPGRYSTRRSLWGYLKLKKAVKDFASSNHGHCAQETNSPTGNIVCQFSSMGSLTNKWLHDFVSAIDLRTCRLTHAPMYSSSNPTAMTRKLRLVWPTVEEVRNSIQGYAGGDCVPGTVKNVSKAFLRPLYHRWSGTRVDPTRKGRCVPHVKTYLQMSSGGGSVEWLVLTSHNLSRAAWGEVQNSADGPKLFMRHWELGVFISPKVLQVAAKAAA
;
A
#
# COMPACT_ATOMS: atom_id res chain seq x y z
N ASP A 1 27.46 22.88 18.05
CA ASP A 1 26.47 22.96 16.96
C ASP A 1 25.73 21.66 16.80
N GLU A 2 24.80 21.41 17.72
CA GLU A 2 23.82 20.34 17.59
C GLU A 2 22.60 20.91 16.87
N SER A 3 22.67 20.98 15.55
CA SER A 3 21.45 21.09 14.75
C SER A 3 20.66 19.81 15.00
N PHE A 4 19.70 19.89 15.93
CA PHE A 4 18.66 18.88 16.15
C PHE A 4 18.19 18.39 14.78
N TRP A 5 18.59 17.17 14.41
CA TRP A 5 18.05 16.49 13.23
C TRP A 5 16.55 16.42 13.42
N GLN A 6 15.82 17.27 12.68
CA GLN A 6 14.37 17.25 12.67
C GLN A 6 13.99 15.86 12.14
N SER A 7 13.36 15.04 13.00
CA SER A 7 13.26 13.60 12.74
C SER A 7 12.61 13.31 11.40
N CYS A 8 13.31 12.57 10.53
CA CYS A 8 12.81 12.21 9.22
C CYS A 8 11.64 11.21 9.38
N PRO A 9 10.42 11.51 8.89
CA PRO A 9 9.28 10.60 9.06
C PRO A 9 9.49 9.22 8.44
N PHE A 10 10.32 9.12 7.38
CA PHE A 10 10.70 7.86 6.77
C PHE A 10 11.55 7.03 7.74
N GLU A 11 12.61 7.62 8.29
CA GLU A 11 13.50 6.96 9.27
C GLU A 11 12.71 6.49 10.49
N GLU A 12 11.90 7.38 11.10
CA GLU A 12 11.15 7.01 12.31
C GLU A 12 10.14 5.88 12.04
N THR A 13 9.51 5.88 10.86
CA THR A 13 8.61 4.77 10.47
C THR A 13 9.40 3.47 10.23
N LEU A 14 10.59 3.56 9.61
CA LEU A 14 11.46 2.40 9.36
C LEU A 14 11.96 1.79 10.67
N VAL A 15 12.48 2.63 11.58
CA VAL A 15 12.95 2.21 12.90
C VAL A 15 11.79 1.60 13.70
N ALA A 16 10.62 2.23 13.72
CA ALA A 16 9.44 1.68 14.39
C ALA A 16 9.03 0.31 13.83
N TYR A 17 9.09 0.12 12.50
CA TYR A 17 8.82 -1.17 11.86
C TYR A 17 9.84 -2.23 12.26
N LEU A 18 11.14 -1.92 12.16
CA LEU A 18 12.23 -2.84 12.52
C LEU A 18 12.21 -3.22 14.01
N ASP A 19 11.86 -2.26 14.88
CA ASP A 19 11.74 -2.48 16.32
C ASP A 19 10.71 -3.57 16.68
N THR A 20 9.71 -3.76 15.83
CA THR A 20 8.65 -4.75 16.06
C THR A 20 9.13 -6.20 15.98
N TYR A 21 10.25 -6.46 15.29
CA TYR A 21 10.87 -7.79 15.24
C TYR A 21 11.55 -8.16 16.56
N ARG A 22 11.76 -7.19 17.47
CA ARG A 22 12.45 -7.38 18.75
C ARG A 22 13.84 -8.02 18.60
N TYR A 23 14.50 -7.81 17.46
CA TYR A 23 15.87 -8.25 17.23
C TYR A 23 16.83 -7.32 17.98
N ARG A 24 17.19 -7.70 19.22
CA ARG A 24 18.04 -6.90 20.13
C ARG A 24 19.50 -7.32 20.15
N LYS A 25 19.89 -8.30 19.32
CA LYS A 25 21.26 -8.80 19.30
C LYS A 25 22.21 -7.66 18.89
N ARG A 26 23.21 -7.41 19.73
CA ARG A 26 24.33 -6.52 19.42
C ARG A 26 25.41 -7.34 18.72
N ILE A 27 25.84 -6.90 17.55
CA ILE A 27 26.92 -7.52 16.79
C ILE A 27 27.90 -6.46 16.30
N LEU A 28 29.10 -6.90 15.94
CA LEU A 28 30.04 -6.06 15.21
C LEU A 28 29.58 -5.98 13.76
N TRP A 29 29.29 -4.77 13.30
CA TRP A 29 28.92 -4.52 11.91
C TRP A 29 30.17 -4.13 11.14
N PRO A 30 30.45 -4.75 9.99
CA PRO A 30 31.62 -4.38 9.19
C PRO A 30 31.49 -2.92 8.76
N GLU A 31 32.37 -2.05 9.23
CA GLU A 31 32.52 -0.69 8.72
C GLU A 31 33.78 -0.61 7.88
N ALA A 32 33.67 -0.03 6.68
CA ALA A 32 34.83 0.31 5.90
C ALA A 32 35.65 1.39 6.64
N GLY A 33 36.78 1.00 7.23
CA GLY A 33 37.78 1.93 7.78
C GLY A 33 37.79 2.17 9.29
N SER A 34 36.89 1.58 10.07
CA SER A 34 36.90 1.72 11.55
C SER A 34 37.75 0.64 12.21
N ARG A 35 38.70 1.04 13.07
CA ARG A 35 39.60 0.14 13.83
C ARG A 35 39.03 -0.33 15.18
N ILE A 36 37.88 0.18 15.62
CA ILE A 36 37.19 -0.24 16.84
C ILE A 36 35.69 -0.18 16.58
N SER A 37 35.04 -1.32 16.41
CA SER A 37 33.57 -1.40 16.38
C SER A 37 33.05 -1.83 17.75
N VAL A 38 32.18 -1.02 18.35
CA VAL A 38 31.40 -1.41 19.53
C VAL A 38 30.20 -2.24 19.04
N PRO A 39 29.82 -3.35 19.69
CA PRO A 39 28.63 -4.10 19.32
C PRO A 39 27.36 -3.23 19.34
N GLN A 40 26.73 -3.12 18.17
CA GLN A 40 25.55 -2.30 17.93
C GLN A 40 24.35 -3.18 17.55
N THR A 41 23.15 -2.75 17.92
CA THR A 41 21.93 -3.37 17.39
C THR A 41 21.74 -2.96 15.93
N PHE A 42 20.92 -3.69 15.17
CA PHE A 42 20.61 -3.31 13.80
C PHE A 42 19.95 -1.92 13.70
N ILE A 43 19.12 -1.56 14.69
CA ILE A 43 18.49 -0.24 14.77
C ILE A 43 19.53 0.86 14.97
N ASP A 44 20.52 0.63 15.85
CA ASP A 44 21.60 1.60 16.06
C ASP A 44 22.34 1.87 14.74
N VAL A 45 22.59 0.84 13.94
CA VAL A 45 23.24 0.97 12.63
C VAL A 45 22.39 1.76 11.64
N VAL A 46 21.09 1.46 11.57
CA VAL A 46 20.15 2.16 10.69
C VAL A 46 20.11 3.65 11.01
N ARG A 47 20.08 4.04 12.28
CA ARG A 47 20.04 5.45 12.72
C ARG A 47 21.29 6.27 12.39
N ARG A 48 22.37 5.66 11.88
CA ARG A 48 23.59 6.39 11.47
C ARG A 48 23.51 6.91 10.04
N TYR A 49 22.55 6.43 9.26
CA TYR A 49 22.36 6.86 7.88
C TYR A 49 21.49 8.11 7.84
N ASP A 50 21.84 9.04 6.96
CA ASP A 50 21.01 10.21 6.68
C ASP A 50 19.85 9.82 5.74
N PHE A 51 18.62 9.97 6.22
CA PHE A 51 17.39 9.71 5.47
C PHE A 51 16.69 11.00 4.98
N ASN A 52 17.31 12.17 5.06
CA ASN A 52 16.68 13.44 4.71
C ASN A 52 16.27 13.53 3.23
N THR A 53 16.92 12.76 2.34
CA THR A 53 16.56 12.69 0.91
C THR A 53 15.48 11.65 0.61
N ALA A 54 15.03 10.88 1.61
CA ALA A 54 13.99 9.88 1.43
C ALA A 54 12.65 10.57 1.17
N TYR A 55 12.12 10.40 -0.03
CA TYR A 55 10.88 11.06 -0.44
C TYR A 55 9.63 10.22 -0.16
N ALA A 56 9.69 8.91 -0.37
CA ALA A 56 8.50 8.07 -0.26
C ALA A 56 7.96 8.01 1.18
N VAL A 57 6.68 7.67 1.34
CA VAL A 57 6.08 7.43 2.66
C VAL A 57 6.02 5.93 2.91
N LEU A 58 6.60 5.44 4.00
CA LEU A 58 6.52 4.02 4.35
C LEU A 58 5.10 3.61 4.78
N ILE A 59 4.65 2.49 4.24
CA ILE A 59 3.38 1.82 4.54
C ILE A 59 3.68 0.43 5.12
N PRO A 60 3.95 0.32 6.43
CA PRO A 60 4.16 -0.96 7.10
C PRO A 60 2.86 -1.63 7.56
N SER A 61 2.86 -2.96 7.65
CA SER A 61 1.97 -3.73 8.53
C SER A 61 2.78 -4.59 9.47
N VAL A 62 2.26 -4.74 10.68
CA VAL A 62 2.86 -5.54 11.75
C VAL A 62 1.74 -6.36 12.39
N PRO A 63 1.95 -7.65 12.72
CA PRO A 63 0.97 -8.45 13.43
C PRO A 63 0.64 -7.87 14.80
N GLY A 64 -0.65 -7.76 15.10
CA GLY A 64 -1.10 -7.21 16.38
C GLY A 64 -2.49 -6.58 16.29
N ARG A 65 -2.93 -6.03 17.43
CA ARG A 65 -4.18 -5.27 17.57
C ARG A 65 -3.85 -3.83 17.92
N TYR A 66 -4.26 -2.89 17.07
CA TYR A 66 -3.90 -1.48 17.19
C TYR A 66 -5.12 -0.59 17.28
N SER A 67 -4.98 0.56 17.95
CA SER A 67 -6.02 1.59 17.96
C SER A 67 -6.28 2.13 16.55
N THR A 68 -7.55 2.27 16.16
CA THR A 68 -7.93 2.83 14.86
C THR A 68 -7.69 4.33 14.76
N ARG A 69 -7.56 5.04 15.89
CA ARG A 69 -7.41 6.51 15.91
C ARG A 69 -6.02 7.00 15.48
N ARG A 70 -4.98 6.20 15.71
CA ARG A 70 -3.57 6.56 15.46
C ARG A 70 -2.78 5.41 14.86
N SER A 71 -3.43 4.58 14.04
CA SER A 71 -2.74 3.43 13.43
C SER A 71 -1.60 3.90 12.53
N LEU A 72 -0.39 3.47 12.86
CA LEU A 72 0.81 3.61 12.04
C LEU A 72 0.93 2.50 10.99
N TRP A 73 -0.05 1.60 10.94
CA TRP A 73 0.03 0.32 10.25
C TRP A 73 -1.12 0.11 9.26
N GLY A 74 -0.88 -0.75 8.28
CA GLY A 74 -1.85 -1.31 7.35
C GLY A 74 -2.62 -0.26 6.56
N TYR A 75 -3.87 -0.58 6.23
CA TYR A 75 -4.65 0.27 5.34
C TYR A 75 -5.02 1.62 5.99
N LEU A 76 -4.97 1.73 7.32
CA LEU A 76 -5.18 3.00 8.02
C LEU A 76 -3.97 3.95 7.89
N LYS A 77 -2.75 3.42 7.85
CA LYS A 77 -1.56 4.22 7.48
C LYS A 77 -1.64 4.68 6.04
N LEU A 78 -2.08 3.80 5.12
CA LEU A 78 -2.33 4.17 3.73
C LEU A 78 -3.41 5.24 3.61
N LYS A 79 -4.55 5.11 4.29
CA LYS A 79 -5.59 6.14 4.38
C LYS A 79 -5.01 7.50 4.78
N LYS A 80 -4.17 7.52 5.81
CA LYS A 80 -3.51 8.76 6.26
C LYS A 80 -2.57 9.32 5.19
N ALA A 81 -1.76 8.47 4.54
CA ALA A 81 -0.87 8.90 3.46
C ALA A 81 -1.64 9.49 2.27
N VAL A 82 -2.74 8.86 1.83
CA VAL A 82 -3.63 9.40 0.80
C VAL A 82 -4.17 10.76 1.23
N LYS A 83 -4.70 10.88 2.46
CA LYS A 83 -5.27 12.14 2.96
C LYS A 83 -4.24 13.29 2.99
N ASP A 84 -3.01 13.00 3.41
CA ASP A 84 -1.98 14.01 3.66
C ASP A 84 -1.20 14.38 2.38
N PHE A 85 -1.02 13.40 1.48
CA PHE A 85 -0.06 13.50 0.37
C PHE A 85 -0.63 13.28 -1.03
N ALA A 86 -1.81 12.69 -1.22
CA ALA A 86 -2.39 12.65 -2.56
C ALA A 86 -2.96 14.05 -2.92
N SER A 87 -2.75 14.45 -4.17
CA SER A 87 -3.00 15.81 -4.67
C SER A 87 -4.41 16.33 -4.38
N SER A 88 -4.45 17.63 -4.12
CA SER A 88 -5.52 18.55 -4.54
C SER A 88 -4.80 19.70 -5.26
N ASN A 89 -4.12 19.38 -6.37
CA ASN A 89 -3.26 20.31 -7.12
C ASN A 89 -4.05 21.15 -8.13
N HIS A 90 -5.32 21.44 -7.86
CA HIS A 90 -5.93 22.66 -8.36
C HIS A 90 -5.75 23.70 -7.25
N GLY A 91 -4.93 24.72 -7.51
CA GLY A 91 -4.77 25.90 -6.67
C GLY A 91 -6.04 26.77 -6.63
N HIS A 92 -7.20 26.14 -6.47
CA HIS A 92 -8.49 26.78 -6.34
C HIS A 92 -9.16 26.28 -5.07
N CYS A 93 -9.94 27.19 -4.49
CA CYS A 93 -10.58 27.13 -3.18
C CYS A 93 -11.11 25.74 -2.78
N ALA A 94 -11.28 25.56 -1.47
CA ALA A 94 -11.84 24.39 -0.78
C ALA A 94 -13.28 23.94 -1.21
N GLN A 95 -13.73 24.27 -2.42
CA GLN A 95 -15.00 23.91 -3.04
C GLN A 95 -14.92 22.71 -4.01
N GLU A 96 -13.73 22.16 -4.33
CA GLU A 96 -13.60 20.98 -5.21
C GLU A 96 -13.82 19.62 -4.53
N THR A 97 -14.56 19.56 -3.42
CA THR A 97 -14.95 18.27 -2.80
C THR A 97 -15.84 17.40 -3.70
N ASN A 98 -16.32 17.96 -4.83
CA ASN A 98 -17.21 17.31 -5.79
C ASN A 98 -16.55 16.88 -7.11
N SER A 99 -15.26 17.16 -7.34
CA SER A 99 -14.61 16.69 -8.58
C SER A 99 -14.54 15.15 -8.58
N PRO A 100 -14.96 14.48 -9.66
CA PRO A 100 -14.87 13.03 -9.76
C PRO A 100 -13.41 12.59 -9.59
N THR A 101 -13.18 11.45 -8.93
CA THR A 101 -11.86 10.83 -8.84
C THR A 101 -11.87 9.53 -9.64
N GLY A 102 -10.75 9.21 -10.28
CA GLY A 102 -10.63 8.01 -11.10
C GLY A 102 -10.70 6.72 -10.28
N ASN A 103 -10.63 5.60 -11.00
CA ASN A 103 -10.68 4.28 -10.39
C ASN A 103 -9.41 3.97 -9.56
N ILE A 104 -9.59 3.13 -8.54
CA ILE A 104 -8.53 2.49 -7.80
C ILE A 104 -8.21 1.17 -8.51
N VAL A 105 -6.94 0.96 -8.83
CA VAL A 105 -6.43 -0.27 -9.43
C VAL A 105 -5.58 -0.98 -8.38
N CYS A 106 -5.95 -2.21 -8.07
CA CYS A 106 -5.22 -3.10 -7.17
C CYS A 106 -4.69 -4.27 -7.98
N GLN A 107 -3.38 -4.38 -8.11
CA GLN A 107 -2.69 -5.54 -8.66
C GLN A 107 -1.96 -6.25 -7.52
N PHE A 108 -2.12 -7.57 -7.45
CA PHE A 108 -1.53 -8.40 -6.41
C PHE A 108 -1.30 -9.82 -6.95
N SER A 109 -0.54 -10.64 -6.21
CA SER A 109 -0.24 -12.03 -6.61
C SER A 109 -0.90 -13.06 -5.69
N SER A 110 -1.56 -12.67 -4.61
CA SER A 110 -2.36 -13.57 -3.79
C SER A 110 -3.60 -12.87 -3.24
N MET A 111 -4.65 -13.64 -2.95
CA MET A 111 -5.88 -13.13 -2.37
C MET A 111 -6.31 -13.98 -1.17
N GLY A 112 -6.47 -13.31 -0.02
CA GLY A 112 -7.04 -13.93 1.18
C GLY A 112 -8.56 -14.07 1.11
N SER A 113 -9.17 -14.63 2.15
CA SER A 113 -10.64 -14.64 2.26
C SER A 113 -11.16 -13.24 2.60
N LEU A 114 -11.71 -12.55 1.60
CA LEU A 114 -12.31 -11.21 1.73
C LEU A 114 -13.81 -11.28 2.03
N THR A 115 -14.36 -10.29 2.71
CA THR A 115 -15.81 -10.07 2.81
C THR A 115 -16.18 -8.85 1.98
N ASN A 116 -17.43 -8.78 1.50
CA ASN A 116 -17.89 -7.61 0.75
C ASN A 116 -17.74 -6.33 1.59
N LYS A 117 -18.16 -6.39 2.86
CA LYS A 117 -18.00 -5.28 3.82
C LYS A 117 -16.55 -4.81 3.92
N TRP A 118 -15.59 -5.71 4.14
CA TRP A 118 -14.19 -5.33 4.29
C TRP A 118 -13.65 -4.67 3.02
N LEU A 119 -14.01 -5.18 1.84
CA LEU A 119 -13.56 -4.60 0.58
C LEU A 119 -14.09 -3.17 0.40
N HIS A 120 -15.36 -2.94 0.74
CA HIS A 120 -15.97 -1.61 0.73
C HIS A 120 -15.28 -0.66 1.72
N ASP A 121 -15.04 -1.11 2.97
CA ASP A 121 -14.34 -0.32 3.98
C ASP A 121 -12.90 0.03 3.54
N PHE A 122 -12.19 -0.93 2.96
CA PHE A 122 -10.83 -0.76 2.44
C PHE A 122 -10.79 0.27 1.31
N VAL A 123 -11.66 0.12 0.29
CA VAL A 123 -11.74 1.06 -0.84
C VAL A 123 -12.14 2.46 -0.38
N SER A 124 -13.12 2.59 0.51
CA SER A 124 -13.50 3.88 1.09
C SER A 124 -12.36 4.54 1.88
N ALA A 125 -11.50 3.75 2.53
CA ALA A 125 -10.39 4.28 3.29
C ALA A 125 -9.28 4.86 2.40
N ILE A 126 -9.05 4.29 1.22
CA ILE A 126 -7.93 4.66 0.34
C ILE A 126 -8.32 5.51 -0.86
N ASP A 127 -9.62 5.71 -1.12
CA ASP A 127 -10.09 6.64 -2.15
C ASP A 127 -9.88 8.09 -1.72
N LEU A 128 -9.18 8.86 -2.56
CA LEU A 128 -8.87 10.28 -2.38
C LEU A 128 -10.08 11.12 -1.94
N ARG A 129 -11.27 10.80 -2.45
CA ARG A 129 -12.51 11.52 -2.10
C ARG A 129 -13.02 11.11 -0.72
N THR A 130 -13.17 9.81 -0.48
CA THR A 130 -13.85 9.31 0.73
C THR A 130 -12.93 9.19 1.95
N CYS A 131 -11.61 9.18 1.77
CA CYS A 131 -10.64 9.09 2.87
C CYS A 131 -10.73 10.29 3.83
N ARG A 132 -11.25 11.44 3.35
CA ARG A 132 -11.45 12.68 4.10
C ARG A 132 -12.80 12.74 4.83
N LEU A 133 -13.75 11.88 4.47
CA LEU A 133 -15.08 11.89 5.06
C LEU A 133 -15.05 11.33 6.50
N THR A 134 -15.78 12.00 7.38
CA THR A 134 -15.95 11.65 8.80
C THR A 134 -17.14 10.72 9.04
N HIS A 135 -18.06 10.61 8.08
CA HIS A 135 -19.24 9.76 8.13
C HIS A 135 -19.10 8.51 7.24
N ALA A 136 -20.03 7.55 7.44
CA ALA A 136 -20.05 6.16 6.97
C ALA A 136 -19.52 5.91 5.53
N PRO A 137 -19.00 4.70 5.23
CA PRO A 137 -18.44 4.37 3.92
C PRO A 137 -19.45 4.66 2.80
N MET A 138 -19.06 5.53 1.86
CA MET A 138 -19.90 5.97 0.75
C MET A 138 -20.30 4.81 -0.18
N TYR A 139 -19.46 3.78 -0.25
CA TYR A 139 -19.79 2.54 -0.94
C TYR A 139 -20.60 1.67 0.01
N SER A 140 -21.92 1.88 0.05
CA SER A 140 -22.84 0.95 0.69
C SER A 140 -22.84 -0.38 -0.06
N SER A 141 -22.98 -1.49 0.67
CA SER A 141 -23.22 -2.81 0.06
C SER A 141 -24.52 -2.87 -0.76
N SER A 142 -25.39 -1.86 -0.66
CA SER A 142 -26.64 -1.73 -1.40
C SER A 142 -26.49 -1.20 -2.83
N ASN A 143 -25.32 -0.68 -3.24
CA ASN A 143 -25.09 -0.23 -4.63
C ASN A 143 -23.85 -0.89 -5.27
N PRO A 144 -23.99 -2.13 -5.78
CA PRO A 144 -22.90 -2.88 -6.41
C PRO A 144 -22.27 -2.15 -7.60
N THR A 145 -23.04 -1.32 -8.31
CA THR A 145 -22.56 -0.61 -9.52
C THR A 145 -21.62 0.54 -9.21
N ALA A 146 -21.61 1.05 -7.97
CA ALA A 146 -20.65 2.06 -7.55
C ALA A 146 -19.24 1.44 -7.40
N MET A 147 -19.16 0.22 -6.85
CA MET A 147 -17.90 -0.48 -6.66
C MET A 147 -17.24 -0.86 -7.99
N THR A 148 -18.01 -1.36 -8.97
CA THR A 148 -17.47 -1.78 -10.27
C THR A 148 -16.90 -0.63 -11.10
N ARG A 149 -17.44 0.58 -10.93
CA ARG A 149 -16.87 1.80 -11.55
C ARG A 149 -15.60 2.26 -10.83
N LYS A 150 -15.50 1.97 -9.53
CA LYS A 150 -14.46 2.51 -8.67
C LYS A 150 -13.24 1.61 -8.50
N LEU A 151 -13.42 0.29 -8.44
CA LEU A 151 -12.36 -0.65 -8.12
C LEU A 151 -12.08 -1.60 -9.30
N ARG A 152 -10.80 -1.74 -9.63
CA ARG A 152 -10.29 -2.70 -10.61
C ARG A 152 -9.28 -3.62 -9.93
N LEU A 153 -9.57 -4.91 -9.90
CA LEU A 153 -8.69 -5.95 -9.35
C LEU A 153 -7.96 -6.64 -10.50
N VAL A 154 -6.68 -6.34 -10.69
CA VAL A 154 -5.85 -7.00 -11.71
C VAL A 154 -5.39 -8.35 -11.18
N TRP A 155 -5.89 -9.42 -11.78
CA TRP A 155 -5.59 -10.81 -11.41
C TRP A 155 -5.45 -11.66 -12.69
N PRO A 156 -4.41 -12.50 -12.82
CA PRO A 156 -4.19 -13.26 -14.05
C PRO A 156 -5.26 -14.34 -14.21
N THR A 157 -5.72 -14.50 -15.44
CA THR A 157 -6.57 -15.62 -15.85
C THR A 157 -5.74 -16.90 -16.02
N VAL A 158 -6.42 -18.06 -16.01
CA VAL A 158 -5.78 -19.35 -16.32
C VAL A 158 -5.08 -19.31 -17.67
N GLU A 159 -5.69 -18.67 -18.67
CA GLU A 159 -5.13 -18.54 -20.01
C GLU A 159 -3.87 -17.65 -20.04
N GLU A 160 -3.85 -16.58 -19.24
CA GLU A 160 -2.67 -15.71 -19.11
C GLU A 160 -1.51 -16.42 -18.43
N VAL A 161 -1.77 -17.23 -17.41
CA VAL A 161 -0.73 -18.07 -16.78
C VAL A 161 -0.23 -19.12 -17.76
N ARG A 162 -1.14 -19.83 -18.44
CA ARG A 162 -0.81 -20.84 -19.47
C ARG A 162 0.10 -20.28 -20.57
N ASN A 163 -0.21 -19.09 -21.08
CA ASN A 163 0.52 -18.45 -22.18
C ASN A 163 1.68 -17.55 -21.72
N SER A 164 1.93 -17.50 -20.41
CA SER A 164 3.10 -16.82 -19.86
C SER A 164 4.39 -17.57 -20.22
N ILE A 165 5.52 -16.89 -20.07
CA ILE A 165 6.86 -17.49 -20.26
C ILE A 165 7.06 -18.68 -19.30
N GLN A 166 6.52 -18.57 -18.09
CA GLN A 166 6.62 -19.62 -17.06
C GLN A 166 5.61 -20.75 -17.26
N GLY A 167 4.62 -20.58 -18.15
CA GLY A 167 3.48 -21.49 -18.26
C GLY A 167 2.77 -21.72 -16.92
N TYR A 168 2.18 -22.89 -16.74
CA TYR A 168 1.48 -23.24 -15.50
C TYR A 168 2.35 -23.20 -14.25
N ALA A 169 3.66 -23.46 -14.36
CA ALA A 169 4.58 -23.38 -13.22
C ALA A 169 4.63 -21.95 -12.63
N GLY A 170 4.41 -20.92 -13.45
CA GLY A 170 4.26 -19.55 -12.94
C GLY A 170 3.06 -19.37 -12.01
N GLY A 171 2.03 -20.23 -12.14
CA GLY A 171 0.84 -20.25 -11.31
C GLY A 171 1.13 -20.40 -9.81
N ASP A 172 2.23 -21.05 -9.45
CA ASP A 172 2.63 -21.25 -8.04
C ASP A 172 2.96 -19.92 -7.34
N CYS A 173 3.35 -18.90 -8.11
CA CYS A 173 3.61 -17.55 -7.60
C CYS A 173 2.35 -16.68 -7.51
N VAL A 174 1.20 -17.17 -7.97
CA VAL A 174 -0.10 -16.49 -7.88
C VAL A 174 -1.16 -17.27 -7.07
N PRO A 175 -0.88 -17.64 -5.81
CA PRO A 175 -1.75 -18.52 -5.05
C PRO A 175 -3.10 -17.87 -4.70
N GLY A 176 -4.18 -18.49 -5.13
CA GLY A 176 -5.55 -18.09 -4.81
C GLY A 176 -6.50 -19.27 -4.90
N THR A 177 -7.01 -19.74 -3.75
CA THR A 177 -7.96 -20.86 -3.74
C THR A 177 -9.27 -20.45 -4.41
N VAL A 178 -9.92 -21.37 -5.11
CA VAL A 178 -11.24 -21.15 -5.77
C VAL A 178 -12.25 -20.53 -4.79
N LYS A 179 -12.25 -20.98 -3.52
CA LYS A 179 -13.10 -20.43 -2.45
C LYS A 179 -12.87 -18.94 -2.19
N ASN A 180 -11.64 -18.45 -2.34
CA ASN A 180 -11.30 -17.04 -2.11
C ASN A 180 -11.54 -16.19 -3.35
N VAL A 181 -11.12 -16.66 -4.53
CA VAL A 181 -11.15 -15.85 -5.77
C VAL A 181 -12.49 -15.89 -6.50
N SER A 182 -13.28 -16.95 -6.35
CA SER A 182 -14.54 -17.11 -7.11
C SER A 182 -15.77 -16.50 -6.44
N LYS A 183 -15.60 -15.70 -5.38
CA LYS A 183 -16.73 -15.06 -4.65
C LYS A 183 -17.51 -14.13 -5.58
N ALA A 184 -18.84 -14.22 -5.54
CA ALA A 184 -19.72 -13.54 -6.49
C ALA A 184 -19.48 -12.01 -6.58
N PHE A 185 -19.26 -11.35 -5.45
CA PHE A 185 -19.02 -9.89 -5.40
C PHE A 185 -17.67 -9.45 -6.00
N LEU A 186 -16.72 -10.37 -6.20
CA LEU A 186 -15.42 -10.07 -6.79
C LEU A 186 -15.43 -10.17 -8.32
N ARG A 187 -16.28 -11.05 -8.87
CA ARG A 187 -16.35 -11.34 -10.31
C ARG A 187 -16.39 -10.09 -11.20
N PRO A 188 -17.24 -9.08 -10.95
CA PRO A 188 -17.32 -7.91 -11.82
C PRO A 188 -16.17 -6.90 -11.60
N LEU A 189 -15.30 -7.14 -10.62
CA LEU A 189 -14.16 -6.28 -10.30
C LEU A 189 -12.87 -6.75 -10.97
N TYR A 190 -12.82 -8.01 -11.45
CA TYR A 190 -11.62 -8.57 -12.04
C TYR A 190 -11.27 -7.95 -13.39
N HIS A 191 -9.98 -7.69 -13.56
CA HIS A 191 -9.36 -7.20 -14.76
C HIS A 191 -8.14 -8.07 -15.07
N ARG A 192 -7.87 -8.21 -16.37
CA ARG A 192 -6.86 -9.11 -16.91
C ARG A 192 -5.44 -8.63 -16.63
N TRP A 193 -4.53 -9.56 -16.35
CA TRP A 193 -3.10 -9.28 -16.39
C TRP A 193 -2.65 -9.33 -17.86
N SER A 194 -2.74 -8.18 -18.53
CA SER A 194 -2.43 -8.07 -19.96
C SER A 194 -1.68 -6.77 -20.25
N GLY A 195 -0.74 -6.85 -21.19
CA GLY A 195 -0.05 -5.67 -21.75
C GLY A 195 -0.78 -5.17 -23.00
N THR A 196 -0.48 -3.94 -23.42
CA THR A 196 -0.89 -3.46 -24.74
C THR A 196 -0.09 -4.18 -25.84
N ARG A 197 -0.54 -4.09 -27.10
CA ARG A 197 0.16 -4.71 -28.25
C ARG A 197 1.61 -4.22 -28.42
N VAL A 198 1.94 -3.06 -27.85
CA VAL A 198 3.28 -2.49 -27.81
C VAL A 198 3.74 -2.41 -26.36
N ASP A 199 4.09 -3.56 -25.79
CA ASP A 199 4.73 -3.67 -24.48
C ASP A 199 6.20 -4.06 -24.66
N PRO A 200 7.14 -3.09 -24.70
CA PRO A 200 8.56 -3.38 -24.89
C PRO A 200 9.14 -4.19 -23.72
N THR A 201 8.48 -4.15 -22.56
CA THR A 201 8.89 -4.92 -21.38
C THR A 201 8.31 -6.33 -21.36
N ARG A 202 7.38 -6.65 -22.28
CA ARG A 202 6.66 -7.94 -22.38
C ARG A 202 6.10 -8.43 -21.04
N LYS A 203 5.79 -7.52 -20.11
CA LYS A 203 5.31 -7.81 -18.75
C LYS A 203 4.01 -8.60 -18.77
N GLY A 204 3.15 -8.37 -19.75
CA GLY A 204 1.92 -9.16 -19.95
C GLY A 204 2.15 -10.66 -20.17
N ARG A 205 3.39 -11.08 -20.50
CA ARG A 205 3.79 -12.49 -20.65
C ARG A 205 4.52 -13.05 -19.44
N CYS A 206 4.76 -12.27 -18.39
CA CYS A 206 5.39 -12.73 -17.15
C CYS A 206 4.35 -12.81 -16.05
N VAL A 207 4.24 -13.92 -15.33
CA VAL A 207 3.30 -14.01 -14.19
C VAL A 207 3.66 -12.96 -13.14
N PRO A 208 2.70 -12.16 -12.64
CA PRO A 208 3.02 -11.06 -11.74
C PRO A 208 3.29 -11.55 -10.32
N HIS A 209 4.45 -11.19 -9.78
CA HIS A 209 4.74 -11.30 -8.34
C HIS A 209 4.85 -9.92 -7.65
N VAL A 210 4.78 -8.83 -8.41
CA VAL A 210 4.68 -7.47 -7.88
C VAL A 210 3.29 -7.24 -7.27
N LYS A 211 3.17 -6.27 -6.35
CA LYS A 211 1.89 -5.79 -5.83
C LYS A 211 1.88 -4.27 -5.87
N THR A 212 0.90 -3.71 -6.58
CA THR A 212 0.73 -2.27 -6.72
C THR A 212 -0.70 -1.86 -6.46
N TYR A 213 -0.87 -0.76 -5.73
CA TYR A 213 -2.15 -0.13 -5.50
C TYR A 213 -2.04 1.30 -5.97
N LEU A 214 -2.97 1.77 -6.79
CA LEU A 214 -2.94 3.15 -7.27
C LEU A 214 -4.35 3.68 -7.46
N GLN A 215 -4.46 5.00 -7.52
CA GLN A 215 -5.68 5.67 -7.95
C GLN A 215 -5.38 6.54 -9.17
N MET A 216 -6.14 6.32 -10.24
CA MET A 216 -6.10 7.15 -11.44
C MET A 216 -6.77 8.50 -11.17
N SER A 217 -6.35 9.54 -11.90
CA SER A 217 -7.12 10.77 -12.01
C SER A 217 -8.42 10.53 -12.78
N SER A 218 -9.39 11.45 -12.67
CA SER A 218 -10.69 11.27 -13.35
C SER A 218 -10.58 11.13 -14.87
N GLY A 219 -9.58 11.76 -15.47
CA GLY A 219 -9.31 11.69 -16.91
C GLY A 219 -8.51 10.46 -17.35
N GLY A 220 -8.01 9.65 -16.41
CA GLY A 220 -7.26 8.41 -16.71
C GLY A 220 -5.85 8.62 -17.28
N GLY A 221 -5.39 9.86 -17.48
CA GLY A 221 -4.07 10.19 -18.02
C GLY A 221 -2.96 10.33 -16.97
N SER A 222 -3.29 10.29 -15.68
CA SER A 222 -2.33 10.44 -14.59
C SER A 222 -2.73 9.63 -13.36
N VAL A 223 -1.80 9.51 -12.41
CA VAL A 223 -1.97 8.78 -11.15
C VAL A 223 -1.93 9.77 -9.99
N GLU A 224 -2.94 9.72 -9.12
CA GLU A 224 -3.05 10.56 -7.91
C GLU A 224 -2.08 10.09 -6.82
N TRP A 225 -1.93 8.77 -6.69
CA TRP A 225 -0.99 8.12 -5.80
C TRP A 225 -0.74 6.68 -6.23
N LEU A 226 0.43 6.16 -5.88
CA LEU A 226 0.89 4.80 -6.12
C LEU A 226 1.48 4.22 -4.83
N VAL A 227 1.22 2.96 -4.58
CA VAL A 227 1.89 2.14 -3.57
C VAL A 227 2.53 0.95 -4.27
N LEU A 228 3.83 0.76 -4.05
CA LEU A 228 4.55 -0.46 -4.38
C LEU A 228 4.85 -1.21 -3.08
N THR A 229 4.48 -2.49 -3.00
CA THR A 229 4.50 -3.18 -1.70
C THR A 229 4.57 -4.70 -1.78
N SER A 230 4.81 -5.35 -0.64
CA SER A 230 4.62 -6.79 -0.43
C SER A 230 3.16 -7.19 -0.16
N HIS A 231 2.32 -6.26 0.31
CA HIS A 231 0.94 -6.55 0.70
C HIS A 231 0.12 -7.13 -0.46
N ASN A 232 -0.27 -8.40 -0.32
CA ASN A 232 -1.33 -8.98 -1.13
C ASN A 232 -2.71 -8.49 -0.69
N LEU A 233 -3.74 -8.66 -1.53
CA LEU A 233 -5.11 -8.26 -1.16
C LEU A 233 -5.70 -9.24 -0.15
N SER A 234 -5.44 -8.98 1.13
CA SER A 234 -5.94 -9.79 2.24
C SER A 234 -6.12 -8.96 3.51
N ARG A 235 -7.07 -9.40 4.34
CA ARG A 235 -7.27 -8.88 5.70
C ARG A 235 -6.05 -9.10 6.61
N ALA A 236 -5.25 -10.13 6.34
CA ALA A 236 -4.07 -10.46 7.14
C ALA A 236 -2.94 -9.44 6.92
N ALA A 237 -2.73 -9.05 5.66
CA ALA A 237 -1.72 -8.07 5.24
C ALA A 237 -2.15 -6.63 5.55
N TRP A 238 -3.36 -6.24 5.13
CA TRP A 238 -3.80 -4.85 5.24
C TRP A 238 -4.48 -4.52 6.58
N GLY A 239 -5.00 -5.52 7.28
CA GLY A 239 -5.73 -5.39 8.53
C GLY A 239 -7.24 -5.35 8.38
N GLU A 240 -7.94 -5.73 9.45
CA GLU A 240 -9.41 -5.68 9.57
C GLU A 240 -9.78 -4.97 10.87
N VAL A 241 -10.70 -4.00 10.79
CA VAL A 241 -11.23 -3.37 11.99
C VAL A 241 -12.25 -4.29 12.63
N GLN A 242 -12.02 -4.64 13.89
CA GLN A 242 -12.85 -5.52 14.70
C GLN A 242 -13.30 -4.76 15.95
N ASN A 243 -14.53 -5.01 16.39
CA ASN A 243 -15.02 -4.47 17.66
C ASN A 243 -14.34 -5.19 18.83
N SER A 244 -13.99 -4.45 19.87
CA SER A 244 -13.47 -4.97 21.14
C SER A 244 -14.07 -4.18 22.30
N ALA A 245 -13.88 -4.65 23.54
CA ALA A 245 -14.35 -3.96 24.74
C ALA A 245 -13.84 -2.51 24.81
N ASP A 246 -12.58 -2.27 24.42
CA ASP A 246 -11.95 -0.94 24.40
C ASP A 246 -12.19 -0.17 23.08
N GLY A 247 -13.28 -0.48 22.38
CA GLY A 247 -13.64 0.09 21.08
C GLY A 247 -13.00 -0.62 19.88
N PRO A 248 -13.16 -0.07 18.67
CA PRO A 248 -12.68 -0.71 17.44
C PRO A 248 -11.14 -0.76 17.38
N LYS A 249 -10.59 -1.92 17.02
CA LYS A 249 -9.15 -2.14 16.84
C LYS A 249 -8.86 -2.66 15.44
N LEU A 250 -7.75 -2.21 14.85
CA LEU A 250 -7.20 -2.77 13.62
C LEU A 250 -6.41 -4.03 13.95
N PHE A 251 -6.86 -5.19 13.48
CA PHE A 251 -6.18 -6.47 13.65
C PHE A 251 -5.44 -6.88 12.36
N MET A 252 -4.14 -7.14 12.46
CA MET A 252 -3.28 -7.61 11.36
C MET A 252 -2.53 -8.86 11.77
N ARG A 253 -2.11 -9.66 10.79
CA ARG A 253 -1.44 -10.95 11.01
C ARG A 253 -0.10 -11.10 10.29
N HIS A 254 0.22 -10.26 9.33
CA HIS A 254 1.47 -10.34 8.58
C HIS A 254 2.37 -9.13 8.83
N TRP A 255 3.67 -9.37 8.72
CA TRP A 255 4.63 -8.29 8.48
C TRP A 255 4.65 -7.99 6.99
N GLU A 256 4.46 -6.74 6.63
CA GLU A 256 4.47 -6.28 5.25
C GLU A 256 5.11 -4.90 5.20
N LEU A 257 5.70 -4.53 4.07
CA LEU A 257 6.28 -3.21 3.89
C LEU A 257 6.04 -2.71 2.46
N GLY A 258 5.88 -1.41 2.33
CA GLY A 258 5.68 -0.76 1.05
C GLY A 258 6.03 0.72 1.10
N VAL A 259 6.07 1.32 -0.07
CA VAL A 259 6.32 2.74 -0.27
C VAL A 259 5.15 3.38 -0.99
N PHE A 260 4.64 4.47 -0.44
CA PHE A 260 3.64 5.35 -1.04
C PHE A 260 4.34 6.52 -1.73
N ILE A 261 3.91 6.82 -2.95
CA ILE A 261 4.42 7.90 -3.78
C ILE A 261 3.21 8.65 -4.37
N SER A 262 3.30 9.97 -4.40
CA SER A 262 2.32 10.84 -5.05
C SER A 262 3.04 12.02 -5.72
N PRO A 263 2.38 12.78 -6.61
CA PRO A 263 2.96 13.99 -7.18
C PRO A 263 3.48 14.97 -6.11
N LYS A 264 2.73 15.17 -5.02
CA LYS A 264 3.14 16.06 -3.91
C LYS A 264 4.42 15.58 -3.22
N VAL A 265 4.56 14.27 -3.01
CA VAL A 265 5.77 13.69 -2.41
C VAL A 265 6.99 13.90 -3.31
N LEU A 266 6.84 13.71 -4.62
CA LEU A 266 7.93 13.94 -5.58
C LEU A 266 8.31 15.42 -5.69
N GLN A 267 7.35 16.34 -5.56
CA GLN A 267 7.63 17.78 -5.53
C GLN A 267 8.42 18.20 -4.30
N VAL A 268 8.13 17.63 -3.12
CA VAL A 268 8.92 17.87 -1.90
C VAL A 268 10.36 17.40 -2.10
N ALA A 269 10.53 16.21 -2.70
CA ALA A 269 11.85 15.67 -3.02
C ALA A 269 12.65 16.56 -3.97
N ALA A 270 12.01 17.03 -5.05
CA ALA A 270 12.64 17.90 -6.05
C ALA A 270 13.10 19.24 -5.44
N LYS A 271 12.32 19.81 -4.51
CA LYS A 271 12.69 21.02 -3.77
C LYS A 271 13.84 20.81 -2.80
N ALA A 272 13.97 19.62 -2.22
CA ALA A 272 15.08 19.30 -1.32
C ALA A 272 16.40 19.03 -2.06
N ALA A 273 16.33 18.72 -3.36
CA ALA A 273 17.49 18.43 -4.21
C ALA A 273 18.01 19.65 -5.00
N ALA A 274 17.27 20.76 -5.01
CA ALA A 274 17.61 22.01 -5.69
C ALA A 274 18.22 23.00 -4.68
#